data_AF-A0A9X9ER50-F1
#
_entry.id   AF-A0A9X9ER50-F1
#
_cell.length_a   1.000
_cell.length_b   1.000
_cell.length_c   1.000
_cell.angle_alpha   90.00
_cell.angle_beta   90.00
_cell.angle_gamma   90.00
#
_symmetry.space_group_name_H-M   'P 1'
#
loop_
_entity.id
_entity.type
_entity.pdbx_description
1 polymer ?
#
loop_
_entity_poly.entity_id
_entity_poly.type
_entity_poly.pdbx_seq_one_letter_code
_entity_poly.pdbx_strand_id
1 'polypeptide(L)'
;MSNVAKFRDFLSSEKIYMNELNEDGTTFFRAEQKLKDGWKVLLVFAFNQDENVADLFCFNVAELKNPEKKQDIHTMLNEYNANFRYSKLYEENGTISIRYSYSIEGDIVPDLAFRKLIMLLETAQQVYPRLMEVIWS
;
A
#
# COMPACT_ATOMS: atom_id res chain seq x y z
N MET A 1 21.04 -16.16 -1.61
CA MET A 1 20.77 -14.72 -1.33
C MET A 1 19.33 -14.63 -0.88
N SER A 2 19.03 -13.91 0.20
CA SER A 2 17.67 -13.81 0.74
C SER A 2 16.75 -12.97 -0.17
N ASN A 3 15.43 -13.13 -0.07
CA ASN A 3 14.46 -12.34 -0.83
C ASN A 3 14.55 -10.86 -0.48
N VAL A 4 14.78 -10.54 0.80
CA VAL A 4 15.05 -9.16 1.24
C VAL A 4 16.29 -8.61 0.52
N ALA A 5 17.39 -9.38 0.47
CA ALA A 5 18.60 -8.94 -0.23
C ALA A 5 18.38 -8.75 -1.74
N LYS A 6 17.66 -9.67 -2.41
CA LYS A 6 17.31 -9.53 -3.83
C LYS A 6 16.48 -8.29 -4.12
N PHE A 7 15.53 -7.97 -3.24
CA PHE A 7 14.70 -6.78 -3.39
C PHE A 7 15.51 -5.50 -3.18
N ARG A 8 16.37 -5.46 -2.15
CA ARG A 8 17.30 -4.34 -1.90
C ARG A 8 18.24 -4.09 -3.08
N ASP A 9 18.81 -5.16 -3.62
CA ASP A 9 19.75 -5.07 -4.75
C ASP A 9 19.04 -4.52 -6.00
N PHE A 10 17.81 -4.96 -6.25
CA PHE A 10 16.96 -4.42 -7.31
C PHE A 10 16.65 -2.92 -7.10
N LEU A 11 16.22 -2.51 -5.90
CA LEU A 11 15.96 -1.09 -5.63
C LEU A 11 17.22 -0.25 -5.88
N SER A 12 18.39 -0.76 -5.47
CA SER A 12 19.67 -0.09 -5.67
C SER A 12 20.05 0.00 -7.15
N SER A 13 19.86 -1.07 -7.94
CA SER A 13 20.18 -1.08 -9.37
C SER A 13 19.30 -0.12 -10.17
N GLU A 14 18.02 -0.04 -9.81
CA GLU A 14 17.05 0.85 -10.45
C GLU A 14 17.08 2.28 -9.89
N LYS A 15 17.96 2.56 -8.92
CA LYS A 15 18.06 3.87 -8.22
C LYS A 15 16.73 4.30 -7.59
N ILE A 16 15.97 3.33 -7.09
CA ILE A 16 14.73 3.55 -6.36
C ILE A 16 15.06 3.69 -4.89
N TYR A 17 14.74 4.86 -4.33
CA TYR A 17 15.00 5.15 -2.92
C TYR A 17 13.81 4.75 -2.06
N MET A 18 14.00 3.73 -1.22
CA MET A 18 13.10 3.39 -0.12
C MET A 18 13.92 3.26 1.17
N ASN A 19 13.41 3.80 2.27
CA ASN A 19 14.03 3.62 3.57
C ASN A 19 13.81 2.20 4.07
N GLU A 20 14.89 1.51 4.41
CA GLU A 20 14.83 0.15 4.95
C GLU A 20 14.84 0.17 6.48
N LEU A 21 13.97 -0.63 7.09
CA LEU A 21 13.85 -0.75 8.53
C LEU A 21 13.60 -2.21 8.90
N ASN A 22 14.17 -2.66 10.02
CA ASN A 22 13.86 -3.97 10.59
C ASN A 22 13.22 -3.78 11.97
N GLU A 23 12.01 -4.32 12.16
CA GLU A 23 11.27 -4.28 13.42
C GLU A 23 10.65 -5.65 13.66
N ASP A 24 10.91 -6.24 14.84
CA ASP A 24 10.32 -7.51 15.29
C ASP A 24 10.39 -8.65 14.26
N GLY A 25 11.52 -8.77 13.57
CA GLY A 25 11.76 -9.79 12.55
C GLY A 25 11.13 -9.47 11.18
N THR A 26 10.38 -8.38 11.04
CA THR A 26 9.84 -7.93 9.76
C THR A 26 10.76 -6.88 9.14
N THR A 27 11.08 -7.04 7.86
CA THR A 27 11.87 -6.04 7.11
C THR A 27 10.96 -5.20 6.23
N PHE A 28 10.99 -3.89 6.42
CA PHE A 28 10.18 -2.92 5.71
C PHE A 28 11.02 -2.09 4.74
N PHE A 29 10.49 -1.83 3.56
CA PHE A 29 10.96 -0.81 2.62
C PHE A 29 9.87 0.24 2.48
N ARG A 30 10.17 1.50 2.81
CA ARG A 30 9.17 2.58 2.93
C ARG A 30 9.53 3.77 2.06
N ALA A 31 8.57 4.37 1.36
CA ALA A 31 8.77 5.59 0.60
C ALA A 31 7.52 6.49 0.60
N GLU A 32 7.71 7.77 0.89
CA GLU A 32 6.65 8.77 0.69
C GLU A 32 6.46 9.05 -0.80
N GLN A 33 5.21 9.12 -1.22
CA GLN A 33 4.81 9.51 -2.58
C GLN A 33 3.73 10.58 -2.51
N LYS A 34 3.51 11.25 -3.65
CA LYS A 34 2.38 12.17 -3.82
C LYS A 34 1.44 11.63 -4.87
N LEU A 35 0.15 11.67 -4.58
CA LEU A 35 -0.89 11.55 -5.59
C LEU A 35 -0.85 12.79 -6.51
N LYS A 36 -1.51 12.71 -7.66
CA LYS A 36 -1.55 13.75 -8.70
C LYS A 36 -2.14 15.07 -8.19
N ASP A 37 -3.02 15.01 -7.20
CA ASP A 37 -3.61 16.16 -6.48
C ASP A 37 -2.69 16.75 -5.39
N GLY A 38 -1.53 16.15 -5.15
CA GLY A 38 -0.54 16.57 -4.16
C GLY A 38 -0.70 15.93 -2.78
N TRP A 39 -1.72 15.10 -2.56
CA TRP A 39 -1.91 14.38 -1.30
C TRP A 39 -0.77 13.39 -1.07
N LYS A 40 -0.25 13.34 0.17
CA LYS A 40 0.90 12.49 0.51
C LYS A 40 0.43 11.11 0.98
N VAL A 41 1.06 10.07 0.44
CA VAL A 41 0.84 8.68 0.84
C VAL A 41 2.17 8.02 1.20
N LEU A 42 2.12 6.96 2.00
CA LEU A 42 3.31 6.16 2.34
C LEU A 42 3.19 4.78 1.73
N LEU A 43 4.08 4.46 0.80
CA LEU A 43 4.23 3.10 0.26
C LEU A 43 5.12 2.27 1.17
N VAL A 44 4.68 1.04 1.46
CA VAL A 44 5.44 0.09 2.28
C VAL A 44 5.42 -1.28 1.62
N PHE A 45 6.59 -1.90 1.53
CA PHE A 45 6.76 -3.31 1.22
C PHE A 45 7.38 -3.98 2.44
N ALA A 46 6.72 -4.98 3.01
CA ALA A 46 7.16 -5.68 4.20
C ALA A 46 7.38 -7.16 3.89
N PHE A 47 8.54 -7.68 4.30
CA PHE A 47 8.84 -9.10 4.34
C PHE A 47 8.69 -9.59 5.76
N ASN A 48 7.92 -10.65 5.97
CA ASN A 48 7.90 -11.32 7.26
C ASN A 48 9.25 -12.00 7.57
N GLN A 49 9.39 -12.50 8.81
CA GLN A 49 10.64 -13.10 9.30
C GLN A 49 11.18 -14.25 8.44
N ASP A 50 10.28 -15.08 7.90
CA ASP A 50 10.67 -16.22 7.06
C ASP A 50 10.85 -15.83 5.57
N GLU A 51 10.65 -14.56 5.23
CA GLU A 51 10.68 -14.01 3.88
C GLU A 51 9.81 -14.77 2.85
N ASN A 52 8.76 -15.42 3.33
CA ASN A 52 7.83 -16.25 2.55
C ASN A 52 6.45 -15.57 2.35
N VAL A 53 6.22 -14.42 2.97
CA VAL A 53 5.06 -13.56 2.76
C VAL A 53 5.53 -12.12 2.54
N ALA A 54 4.93 -11.47 1.56
CA ALA A 54 5.07 -10.04 1.32
C ALA A 54 3.75 -9.32 1.61
N ASP A 55 3.81 -8.32 2.49
CA ASP A 55 2.70 -7.41 2.78
C ASP A 55 3.01 -6.03 2.20
N LEU A 56 2.09 -5.53 1.39
CA LEU A 56 2.22 -4.28 0.68
C LEU A 56 1.14 -3.32 1.16
N PHE A 57 1.53 -2.06 1.38
CA PHE A 57 0.62 -1.03 1.85
C PHE A 57 0.81 0.27 1.06
N CYS A 58 -0.31 0.97 0.87
CA CYS A 58 -0.35 2.39 0.58
C CYS A 58 -1.16 3.06 1.70
N PHE A 59 -0.45 3.62 2.67
CA PHE A 59 -1.05 4.26 3.83
C PHE A 59 -1.45 5.71 3.54
N ASN A 60 -2.39 6.21 4.35
CA ASN A 60 -2.83 7.60 4.36
C ASN A 60 -3.42 8.03 3.01
N VAL A 61 -4.25 7.21 2.37
CA VAL A 61 -4.90 7.57 1.11
C VAL A 61 -5.91 8.70 1.31
N ALA A 62 -6.68 8.67 2.40
CA ALA A 62 -7.59 9.76 2.75
C ALA A 62 -7.87 9.78 4.27
N GLU A 63 -8.38 10.91 4.76
CA GLU A 63 -8.76 11.09 6.18
C GLU A 63 -10.27 11.37 6.32
N LEU A 64 -10.95 10.48 7.04
CA LEU A 64 -12.33 10.63 7.49
C LEU A 64 -12.37 11.37 8.83
N LYS A 65 -12.59 12.69 8.79
CA LYS A 65 -12.70 13.53 9.99
C LYS A 65 -14.12 13.64 10.54
N ASN A 66 -15.13 13.54 9.68
CA ASN A 66 -16.53 13.63 10.07
C ASN A 66 -17.08 12.22 10.37
N PRO A 67 -17.42 11.89 11.64
CA PRO A 67 -17.97 10.58 12.00
C PRO A 67 -19.30 10.26 11.30
N GLU A 68 -20.08 11.27 10.92
CA GLU A 68 -21.37 11.07 10.25
C GLU A 68 -21.22 10.44 8.86
N LYS A 69 -20.07 10.64 8.21
CA LYS A 69 -19.77 10.07 6.88
C LYS A 69 -19.25 8.63 6.94
N LYS A 70 -19.10 8.06 8.13
CA LYS A 70 -18.50 6.73 8.32
C LYS A 70 -19.25 5.64 7.57
N GLN A 71 -20.58 5.63 7.65
CA GLN A 71 -21.40 4.62 6.98
C GLN A 71 -21.29 4.70 5.45
N ASP A 72 -21.30 5.91 4.89
CA ASP A 72 -21.19 6.13 3.45
C ASP A 72 -19.82 5.69 2.94
N ILE A 73 -18.75 6.04 3.67
CA ILE A 73 -17.39 5.62 3.34
C ILE A 73 -17.25 4.11 3.41
N HIS A 74 -17.71 3.46 4.49
CA HIS A 74 -17.62 2.00 4.61
C HIS A 74 -18.39 1.27 3.50
N THR A 75 -19.53 1.81 3.07
CA THR A 75 -20.27 1.31 1.92
C THR A 75 -19.44 1.40 0.64
N MET A 76 -18.83 2.57 0.39
CA MET A 76 -17.95 2.79 -0.76
C MET A 76 -16.70 1.90 -0.73
N LEU A 77 -16.07 1.70 0.43
CA LEU A 77 -14.92 0.80 0.57
C LEU A 77 -15.30 -0.65 0.23
N ASN A 78 -16.50 -1.10 0.62
CA ASN A 78 -17.00 -2.42 0.28
C ASN A 78 -17.23 -2.58 -1.24
N GLU A 79 -17.79 -1.58 -1.90
CA GLU A 79 -17.93 -1.56 -3.37
C GLU A 79 -16.57 -1.66 -4.06
N TYR A 80 -15.59 -0.87 -3.61
CA TYR A 80 -14.23 -0.98 -4.15
C TYR A 80 -13.61 -2.36 -3.89
N ASN A 81 -13.78 -2.92 -2.70
CA ASN A 81 -13.24 -4.23 -2.35
C ASN A 81 -13.89 -5.39 -3.11
N ALA A 82 -15.13 -5.24 -3.55
CA ALA A 82 -15.82 -6.18 -4.42
C ALA A 82 -15.30 -6.11 -5.87
N ASN A 83 -14.94 -4.91 -6.34
CA ASN A 83 -14.51 -4.69 -7.73
C ASN A 83 -13.00 -4.85 -7.94
N PHE A 84 -12.17 -4.47 -6.97
CA PHE A 84 -10.73 -4.63 -7.04
C PHE A 84 -10.31 -6.03 -6.63
N ARG A 85 -9.61 -6.73 -7.54
CA ARG A 85 -9.15 -8.09 -7.29
C ARG A 85 -8.10 -8.16 -6.18
N TYR A 86 -7.11 -7.28 -6.20
CA TYR A 86 -5.92 -7.36 -5.34
C TYR A 86 -5.90 -6.32 -4.22
N SER A 87 -6.16 -5.06 -4.56
CA SER A 87 -6.13 -3.93 -3.63
C SER A 87 -7.33 -3.98 -2.68
N LYS A 88 -7.08 -4.11 -1.38
CA LYS A 88 -8.13 -4.05 -0.36
C LYS A 88 -8.02 -2.77 0.44
N LEU A 89 -9.06 -1.95 0.38
CA LEU A 89 -9.18 -0.71 1.12
C LEU A 89 -9.77 -0.99 2.50
N TYR A 90 -9.29 -0.25 3.48
CA TYR A 90 -9.80 -0.31 4.85
C TYR A 90 -9.70 1.06 5.49
N GLU A 91 -10.54 1.29 6.49
CA GLU A 91 -10.48 2.46 7.35
C GLU A 91 -10.11 2.02 8.76
N GLU A 92 -9.14 2.72 9.35
CA GLU A 92 -8.75 2.53 10.75
C GLU A 92 -8.49 3.90 11.37
N ASN A 93 -9.18 4.21 12.47
CA ASN A 93 -9.05 5.46 13.23
C ASN A 93 -9.14 6.74 12.37
N GLY A 94 -10.07 6.75 11.42
CA GLY A 94 -10.28 7.85 10.47
C GLY A 94 -9.30 7.86 9.30
N THR A 95 -8.36 6.92 9.21
CA THR A 95 -7.39 6.85 8.12
C THR A 95 -7.77 5.75 7.14
N ILE A 96 -7.95 6.11 5.88
CA ILE A 96 -8.22 5.16 4.80
C ILE A 96 -6.90 4.76 4.15
N SER A 97 -6.66 3.46 4.05
CA SER A 97 -5.43 2.89 3.50
C SER A 97 -5.73 1.68 2.59
N ILE A 98 -4.74 1.26 1.83
CA ILE A 98 -4.84 0.12 0.91
C ILE A 98 -3.79 -0.92 1.29
N ARG A 99 -4.17 -2.20 1.29
CA ARG A 99 -3.25 -3.31 1.51
C ARG A 99 -3.40 -4.39 0.44
N TYR A 100 -2.33 -5.15 0.27
CA TYR A 100 -2.31 -6.40 -0.49
C TYR A 100 -1.22 -7.31 0.08
N SER A 101 -1.51 -8.61 0.18
CA SER A 101 -0.57 -9.60 0.71
C SER A 101 -0.49 -10.79 -0.23
N TYR A 102 0.68 -11.40 -0.36
CA TYR A 102 0.87 -12.63 -1.14
C TYR A 102 2.01 -13.50 -0.61
N SER A 103 1.91 -14.80 -0.86
CA SER A 103 2.98 -15.76 -0.58
C SER A 103 4.10 -15.67 -1.61
N ILE A 104 5.34 -15.78 -1.15
CA ILE A 104 6.53 -15.91 -1.99
C ILE A 104 6.92 -17.40 -2.00
N GLU A 105 6.74 -18.04 -3.15
CA GLU A 105 7.18 -19.42 -3.36
C GLU A 105 8.61 -19.42 -3.91
N GLY A 106 9.57 -19.70 -3.03
CA GLY A 106 11.00 -19.69 -3.36
C GLY A 106 11.55 -18.27 -3.50
N ASP A 107 12.05 -17.95 -4.68
CA ASP A 107 12.75 -16.70 -4.94
C ASP A 107 11.80 -15.61 -5.42
N ILE A 108 11.87 -14.44 -4.78
CA ILE A 108 11.14 -13.26 -5.24
C ILE A 108 11.64 -12.82 -6.61
N VAL A 109 10.70 -12.37 -7.45
CA VAL A 109 10.98 -11.59 -8.68
C VAL A 109 10.83 -10.10 -8.33
N PRO A 110 11.93 -9.36 -8.08
CA PRO A 110 11.85 -8.02 -7.49
C PRO A 110 11.08 -6.99 -8.33
N ASP A 111 11.25 -7.03 -9.65
CA ASP A 111 10.51 -6.17 -10.60
C ASP A 111 9.00 -6.35 -10.44
N LEU A 112 8.52 -7.59 -10.48
CA LEU A 112 7.11 -7.91 -10.33
C LEU A 112 6.59 -7.53 -8.93
N ALA A 113 7.40 -7.75 -7.90
CA ALA A 113 7.09 -7.34 -6.54
C ALA A 113 6.91 -5.82 -6.42
N PHE A 114 7.80 -5.04 -7.04
CA PHE A 114 7.71 -3.59 -7.07
C PHE A 114 6.49 -3.10 -7.85
N ARG A 115 6.19 -3.71 -9.01
CA ARG A 115 4.96 -3.39 -9.78
C ARG A 115 3.68 -3.61 -8.96
N LYS A 116 3.63 -4.66 -8.13
CA LYS A 116 2.49 -4.88 -7.22
C LYS A 116 2.35 -3.76 -6.19
N LEU A 117 3.46 -3.17 -5.73
CA LEU A 117 3.44 -1.99 -4.84
C LEU A 117 2.93 -0.75 -5.57
N ILE A 118 3.40 -0.52 -6.80
CA ILE A 118 2.94 0.58 -7.65
C ILE A 118 1.45 0.46 -7.97
N MET A 119 0.93 -0.75 -8.19
CA MET A 119 -0.51 -0.98 -8.36
C MET A 119 -1.34 -0.44 -7.17
N LEU A 120 -0.81 -0.47 -5.93
CA LEU A 120 -1.52 0.13 -4.79
C LEU A 120 -1.54 1.66 -4.87
N LEU A 121 -0.45 2.29 -5.32
CA LEU A 121 -0.40 3.73 -5.58
C LEU A 121 -1.39 4.15 -6.68
N GLU A 122 -1.46 3.39 -7.76
CA GLU A 122 -2.41 3.62 -8.85
C GLU A 122 -3.86 3.46 -8.38
N THR A 123 -4.12 2.45 -7.53
CA THR A 123 -5.44 2.29 -6.91
C THR A 123 -5.78 3.49 -6.04
N ALA A 124 -4.84 3.97 -5.20
CA ALA A 124 -5.03 5.16 -4.39
C ALA A 124 -5.37 6.38 -5.26
N GLN A 125 -4.66 6.55 -6.37
CA GLN A 125 -4.91 7.63 -7.32
C GLN A 125 -6.32 7.56 -7.95
N GLN A 126 -6.80 6.35 -8.21
CA GLN A 126 -8.11 6.12 -8.82
C GLN A 126 -9.26 6.41 -7.85
N VAL A 127 -9.15 5.98 -6.60
CA VAL A 127 -10.23 6.07 -5.61
C VAL A 127 -10.29 7.43 -4.91
N TYR A 128 -9.16 8.13 -4.81
CA TYR A 128 -9.04 9.36 -4.04
C TYR A 128 -10.11 10.41 -4.38
N PRO A 129 -10.35 10.80 -5.65
CA PRO A 129 -11.30 11.87 -5.96
C PRO A 129 -12.71 11.57 -5.42
N ARG A 130 -13.15 10.32 -5.57
CA ARG A 130 -14.49 9.90 -5.17
C ARG A 130 -14.61 9.71 -3.66
N LEU A 131 -13.54 9.31 -2.97
CA LEU A 131 -13.49 9.34 -1.50
C LEU A 131 -13.66 10.78 -1.00
N MET A 132 -12.93 11.73 -1.59
CA MET A 132 -13.00 13.13 -1.15
C MET A 132 -14.37 13.76 -1.40
N GLU A 133 -15.05 13.42 -2.50
CA GLU A 133 -16.44 13.86 -2.75
C GLU A 133 -17.39 13.47 -1.61
N VAL A 134 -17.28 12.23 -1.09
CA VAL A 134 -18.13 11.77 0.02
C VAL A 134 -17.70 12.40 1.34
N ILE A 135 -16.39 12.48 1.60
CA ILE A 135 -15.84 13.05 2.84
C ILE A 135 -16.20 14.53 3.00
N TRP A 136 -16.25 15.29 1.90
CA TRP A 136 -16.51 16.74 1.91
C TRP A 136 -17.95 17.14 1.61
N SER A 137 -18.79 16.21 1.14
CA SER A 137 -20.25 16.43 1.09
C SER A 137 -20.85 16.61 2.48
#